data_AF-A0A3M6U0H9-F1
#
_entry.id   AF-A0A3M6U0H9-F1
#
_cell.length_a   1.000
_cell.length_b   1.000
_cell.length_c   1.000
_cell.angle_alpha   90.00
_cell.angle_beta   90.00
_cell.angle_gamma   90.00
#
_symmetry.space_group_name_H-M   'P 1'
#
loop_
_entity.id
_entity.type
_entity.pdbx_description
1 polymer ?
#
loop_
_entity_poly.entity_id
_entity_poly.type
_entity_poly.pdbx_seq_one_letter_code
_entity_poly.pdbx_strand_id
1 'polypeptide(L)'
;MQVPHFSMKKASNMPTLKCMHVVFFFCKGHPYLGATPYNVFTCSCCGSSCTEYKCPYSTKDLTIEEGWEKTDFLEIDEKLRLKRSHKYHFKVKSQMGICGYKITFFVVWTCKGKPHIEVIVFDNVFWRDILSILIVFFKSYVQRVLLHFRPICYCFFCSKPCLEPEEFDDEEENSVQCQSCSLWCHWACTGSAVNLHAVSRQKCLVQQM
;
A
#
# COMPACT_ATOMS: atom_id res chain seq x y z
N MET A 1 2.58 -26.89 0.82
CA MET A 1 1.21 -26.41 1.12
C MET A 1 0.58 -25.97 -0.20
N GLN A 2 -0.40 -26.71 -0.69
CA GLN A 2 -1.16 -26.32 -1.89
C GLN A 2 -2.18 -25.24 -1.48
N VAL A 3 -2.18 -24.11 -2.19
CA VAL A 3 -3.23 -23.09 -2.07
C VAL A 3 -4.51 -23.71 -2.64
N PRO A 4 -5.60 -23.84 -1.87
CA PRO A 4 -6.84 -24.38 -2.42
C PRO A 4 -7.36 -23.43 -3.49
N HIS A 5 -7.56 -23.97 -4.70
CA HIS A 5 -8.11 -23.25 -5.83
C HIS A 5 -9.58 -22.94 -5.55
N PHE A 6 -9.88 -21.69 -5.21
CA PHE A 6 -11.26 -21.23 -4.97
C PHE A 6 -12.04 -21.25 -6.29
N SER A 7 -12.83 -22.30 -6.52
CA SER A 7 -13.76 -22.36 -7.65
C SER A 7 -15.14 -21.88 -7.20
N MET A 8 -15.55 -20.69 -7.65
CA MET A 8 -16.94 -20.29 -7.59
C MET A 8 -17.78 -21.28 -8.41
N LYS A 9 -18.74 -21.96 -7.79
CA LYS A 9 -19.67 -22.84 -8.51
C LYS A 9 -20.45 -22.00 -9.51
N LYS A 10 -20.40 -22.37 -10.80
CA LYS A 10 -21.26 -21.79 -11.84
C LYS A 10 -22.72 -22.00 -11.44
N ALA A 11 -23.44 -20.92 -11.17
CA ALA A 11 -24.90 -20.95 -11.20
C ALA A 11 -25.33 -21.17 -12.65
N SER A 12 -26.29 -22.08 -12.87
CA SER A 12 -26.65 -22.65 -14.18
C SER A 12 -27.13 -21.65 -15.24
N ASN A 13 -27.34 -20.37 -14.90
CA ASN A 13 -27.79 -19.31 -15.81
C ASN A 13 -26.92 -18.05 -15.81
N MET A 14 -25.68 -18.09 -15.32
CA MET A 14 -24.82 -16.90 -15.33
C MET A 14 -24.03 -16.74 -16.66
N PRO A 15 -23.93 -15.50 -17.20
CA PRO A 15 -23.04 -15.18 -18.32
C PRO A 15 -21.60 -15.63 -18.04
N THR A 16 -20.85 -15.95 -19.11
CA THR A 16 -19.49 -16.50 -19.01
C THR A 16 -18.57 -15.56 -18.22
N LEU A 17 -18.28 -15.94 -16.97
CA LEU A 17 -17.31 -15.26 -16.12
C LEU A 17 -15.90 -15.77 -16.45
N LYS A 18 -15.02 -14.90 -16.92
CA LYS A 18 -13.59 -15.20 -17.08
C LYS A 18 -12.81 -14.62 -15.92
N CYS A 19 -11.98 -15.43 -15.27
CA CYS A 19 -11.03 -15.01 -14.25
C CYS A 19 -9.63 -15.04 -14.88
N MET A 20 -8.90 -13.93 -14.80
CA MET A 20 -7.49 -13.86 -15.17
C MET A 20 -6.65 -13.67 -13.91
N HIS A 21 -5.77 -14.64 -13.66
CA HIS A 21 -4.79 -14.57 -12.58
C HIS A 21 -3.55 -13.80 -13.07
N VAL A 22 -3.16 -12.78 -12.30
CA VAL A 22 -1.92 -11.99 -12.45
C VAL A 22 -1.86 -11.12 -13.71
N VAL A 23 -2.21 -9.85 -13.54
CA VAL A 23 -1.94 -8.78 -14.52
C VAL A 23 -1.37 -7.60 -13.76
N PHE A 24 -0.20 -7.10 -14.19
CA PHE A 24 0.31 -5.82 -13.72
C PHE A 24 -0.25 -4.71 -14.60
N PHE A 25 -0.91 -3.73 -13.99
CA PHE A 25 -1.49 -2.58 -14.67
C PHE A 25 -0.65 -1.34 -14.42
N PHE A 26 -0.43 -0.56 -15.47
CA PHE A 26 0.09 0.81 -15.38
C PHE A 26 -1.04 1.82 -15.50
N CYS A 27 -0.96 2.91 -14.75
CA CYS A 27 -1.89 4.02 -14.91
C CYS A 27 -1.59 4.76 -16.23
N LYS A 28 -2.55 4.80 -17.16
CA LYS A 28 -2.35 5.35 -18.52
C LYS A 28 -1.80 6.78 -18.56
N GLY A 29 -2.18 7.64 -17.59
CA GLY A 29 -1.69 9.02 -17.51
C GLY A 29 -0.45 9.22 -16.64
N HIS A 30 -0.10 8.22 -15.84
CA HIS A 30 0.96 8.28 -14.83
C HIS A 30 1.70 6.94 -14.81
N PRO A 31 2.57 6.65 -15.81
CA PRO A 31 3.13 5.31 -16.02
C PRO A 31 4.09 4.85 -14.91
N TYR A 32 4.46 5.74 -13.98
CA TYR A 32 5.18 5.41 -12.76
C TYR A 32 4.28 4.84 -11.65
N LEU A 33 2.96 4.85 -11.83
CA LEU A 33 2.00 4.21 -10.93
C LEU A 33 1.55 2.87 -11.50
N GLY A 34 1.62 1.84 -10.69
CA GLY A 34 1.19 0.50 -11.07
C GLY A 34 0.47 -0.25 -9.95
N ALA A 35 -0.35 -1.22 -10.34
CA ALA A 35 -1.10 -2.07 -9.42
C ALA A 35 -1.24 -3.49 -9.94
N THR A 36 -1.27 -4.44 -9.01
CA THR A 36 -1.49 -5.86 -9.29
C THR A 36 -2.72 -6.33 -8.52
N PRO A 37 -3.92 -6.32 -9.13
CA PRO A 37 -5.05 -7.03 -8.57
C PRO A 37 -4.76 -8.52 -8.43
N TYR A 38 -5.34 -9.15 -7.40
CA TYR A 38 -5.22 -10.61 -7.26
C TYR A 38 -5.82 -11.31 -8.47
N ASN A 39 -7.03 -10.90 -8.85
CA ASN A 39 -7.79 -11.41 -9.98
C ASN A 39 -8.52 -10.28 -10.69
N VAL A 40 -8.68 -10.45 -12.01
CA VAL A 40 -9.63 -9.67 -12.81
C VAL A 40 -10.73 -10.60 -13.28
N PHE A 41 -11.96 -10.24 -12.94
CA PHE A 41 -13.17 -10.91 -13.40
C PHE A 41 -13.78 -10.11 -14.53
N THR A 42 -14.18 -10.77 -15.61
CA THR A 42 -14.88 -10.13 -16.73
C THR A 42 -16.20 -10.85 -17.00
N CYS A 43 -17.31 -10.10 -16.92
CA CYS A 43 -18.62 -10.50 -17.43
C CYS A 43 -18.91 -9.80 -18.74
N SER A 44 -19.49 -10.50 -19.72
CA SER A 44 -20.07 -9.88 -20.92
C SER A 44 -21.19 -8.88 -20.60
N CYS A 45 -21.84 -9.06 -19.44
CA CYS A 45 -22.96 -8.26 -18.95
C CYS A 45 -22.54 -7.02 -18.12
N CYS A 46 -21.64 -7.22 -17.17
CA CYS A 46 -21.28 -6.23 -16.13
C CYS A 46 -19.94 -5.54 -16.40
N GLY A 47 -19.19 -5.98 -17.41
CA GLY A 47 -17.82 -5.53 -17.64
C GLY A 47 -16.82 -6.20 -16.71
N SER A 48 -15.69 -5.53 -16.47
CA SER A 48 -14.56 -6.06 -15.71
C SER A 48 -14.44 -5.45 -14.31
N SER A 49 -13.98 -6.26 -13.37
CA SER A 49 -13.81 -5.91 -11.96
C SER A 49 -12.55 -6.57 -11.37
N CYS A 50 -11.92 -5.88 -10.42
CA CYS A 50 -10.81 -6.47 -9.65
C CYS A 50 -11.29 -7.28 -8.46
N THR A 51 -10.35 -7.97 -7.82
CA THR A 51 -10.55 -8.57 -6.50
C THR A 51 -9.30 -8.42 -5.66
N GLU A 52 -9.51 -8.27 -4.35
CA GLU A 52 -8.47 -8.31 -3.31
C GLU A 52 -8.88 -9.34 -2.27
N TYR A 53 -8.02 -10.34 -2.03
CA TYR A 53 -8.28 -11.38 -1.02
C TYR A 53 -7.48 -11.10 0.26
N LYS A 54 -8.08 -11.42 1.40
CA LYS A 54 -7.41 -11.49 2.71
C LYS A 54 -7.73 -12.82 3.39
N CYS A 55 -6.68 -13.41 3.97
CA CYS A 55 -6.74 -14.62 4.78
C CYS A 55 -6.01 -14.35 6.10
N PRO A 56 -6.63 -13.66 7.07
CA PRO A 56 -6.01 -13.37 8.35
C PRO A 56 -5.70 -14.66 9.11
N TYR A 57 -4.42 -14.93 9.36
CA TYR A 57 -3.99 -16.12 10.09
C TYR A 57 -4.49 -16.13 11.55
N SER A 58 -4.68 -14.95 12.15
CA SER A 58 -5.21 -14.79 13.52
C SER A 58 -6.62 -15.36 13.71
N THR A 59 -7.37 -15.56 12.63
CA THR A 59 -8.74 -16.08 12.65
C THR A 59 -8.88 -17.38 11.85
N LYS A 60 -7.77 -18.09 11.58
CA LYS A 60 -7.78 -19.28 10.70
C LYS A 60 -8.78 -20.36 11.13
N ASP A 61 -8.98 -20.53 12.44
CA ASP A 61 -9.83 -21.57 13.04
C ASP A 61 -11.20 -21.03 13.48
N LEU A 62 -11.55 -19.80 13.09
CA LEU A 62 -12.80 -19.12 13.42
C LEU A 62 -13.58 -18.82 12.14
N THR A 63 -14.90 -18.71 12.26
CA THR A 63 -15.71 -18.05 11.23
C THR A 63 -15.40 -16.55 11.19
N ILE A 64 -15.83 -15.86 10.14
CA ILE A 64 -15.61 -14.42 10.03
C ILE A 64 -16.37 -13.68 11.14
N GLU A 65 -17.59 -14.14 11.45
CA GLU A 65 -18.47 -13.58 12.47
C GLU A 65 -17.86 -13.70 13.87
N GLU A 66 -17.13 -14.77 14.16
CA GLU A 66 -16.43 -14.97 15.43
C GLU A 66 -15.07 -14.27 15.49
N GLY A 67 -14.44 -14.03 14.34
CA GLY A 67 -13.04 -13.64 14.25
C GLY A 67 -12.77 -12.17 13.92
N TRP A 68 -13.75 -11.43 13.41
CA TRP A 68 -13.50 -10.11 12.82
C TRP A 68 -12.83 -9.11 13.77
N GLU A 69 -13.15 -9.13 15.07
CA GLU A 69 -12.53 -8.26 16.08
C GLU A 69 -11.03 -8.50 16.27
N LYS A 70 -10.54 -9.69 15.89
CA LYS A 70 -9.11 -10.03 15.91
C LYS A 70 -8.36 -9.53 14.67
N THR A 71 -9.03 -8.78 13.81
CA THR A 71 -8.44 -8.14 12.62
C THR A 71 -8.45 -6.62 12.81
N ASP A 72 -7.40 -5.96 12.34
CA ASP A 72 -7.26 -4.49 12.40
C ASP A 72 -7.97 -3.77 11.23
N PHE A 73 -8.41 -4.54 10.23
CA PHE A 73 -8.92 -4.03 8.95
C PHE A 73 -10.42 -4.20 8.75
N LEU A 74 -11.13 -4.92 9.63
CA LEU A 74 -12.59 -5.03 9.59
C LEU A 74 -13.23 -4.16 10.67
N GLU A 75 -14.44 -3.69 10.39
CA GLU A 75 -15.29 -2.97 11.34
C GLU A 75 -16.77 -3.30 11.07
N ILE A 76 -17.63 -3.08 12.07
CA ILE A 76 -19.08 -3.10 11.89
C ILE A 76 -19.55 -1.65 11.74
N ASP A 77 -20.11 -1.32 10.58
CA ASP A 77 -20.90 -0.11 10.35
C ASP A 77 -22.15 -0.51 9.57
N GLU A 78 -23.26 -0.69 10.29
CA GLU A 78 -24.50 -1.39 9.88
C GLU A 78 -24.31 -2.87 9.51
N LYS A 79 -23.23 -3.18 8.80
CA LYS A 79 -22.77 -4.50 8.39
C LYS A 79 -21.24 -4.57 8.52
N LEU A 80 -20.74 -5.79 8.61
CA LEU A 80 -19.30 -6.03 8.55
C LEU A 80 -18.73 -5.50 7.23
N ARG A 81 -17.64 -4.74 7.30
CA ARG A 81 -16.97 -4.14 6.14
C ARG A 81 -15.49 -3.87 6.40
N LEU A 82 -14.77 -3.51 5.34
CA LEU A 82 -13.42 -2.98 5.38
C LEU A 82 -13.39 -1.58 6.00
N LYS A 83 -12.58 -1.43 7.04
CA LYS A 83 -12.35 -0.17 7.74
C LYS A 83 -11.83 0.90 6.78
N ARG A 84 -12.55 2.02 6.68
CA ARG A 84 -12.28 3.09 5.69
C ARG A 84 -10.94 3.80 5.89
N SER A 85 -10.44 3.83 7.13
CA SER A 85 -9.12 4.36 7.49
C SER A 85 -7.97 3.36 7.37
N HIS A 86 -8.25 2.07 7.08
CA HIS A 86 -7.20 1.06 7.01
C HIS A 86 -6.49 1.07 5.65
N LYS A 87 -5.18 0.79 5.63
CA LYS A 87 -4.33 0.76 4.41
C LYS A 87 -4.88 -0.09 3.26
N TYR A 88 -5.61 -1.16 3.55
CA TYR A 88 -6.25 -2.00 2.52
C TYR A 88 -7.35 -1.25 1.77
N HIS A 89 -8.08 -0.34 2.42
CA HIS A 89 -9.07 0.48 1.76
C HIS A 89 -8.42 1.41 0.73
N PHE A 90 -7.32 2.06 1.11
CA PHE A 90 -6.49 2.87 0.21
C PHE A 90 -5.93 2.03 -0.94
N LYS A 91 -5.37 0.84 -0.66
CA LYS A 91 -4.85 -0.07 -1.69
C LYS A 91 -5.92 -0.43 -2.71
N VAL A 92 -7.10 -0.85 -2.24
CA VAL A 92 -8.18 -1.33 -3.09
C VAL A 92 -8.73 -0.20 -3.97
N LYS A 93 -9.01 0.99 -3.40
CA LYS A 93 -9.44 2.15 -4.18
C LYS A 93 -8.38 2.63 -5.18
N SER A 94 -7.10 2.64 -4.79
CA SER A 94 -6.00 3.03 -5.68
C SER A 94 -5.84 2.04 -6.84
N GLN A 95 -5.93 0.74 -6.56
CA GLN A 95 -5.90 -0.30 -7.59
C GLN A 95 -7.03 -0.12 -8.61
N MET A 96 -8.24 0.20 -8.17
CA MET A 96 -9.35 0.49 -9.09
C MET A 96 -9.07 1.69 -9.99
N GLY A 97 -8.50 2.77 -9.44
CA GLY A 97 -8.11 3.95 -10.20
C GLY A 97 -7.00 3.69 -11.22
N ILE A 98 -5.99 2.91 -10.85
CA ILE A 98 -4.89 2.51 -11.74
C ILE A 98 -5.39 1.60 -12.87
N CYS A 99 -6.20 0.61 -12.53
CA CYS A 99 -6.68 -0.38 -13.51
C CYS A 99 -7.88 0.12 -14.34
N GLY A 100 -8.55 1.20 -13.91
CA GLY A 100 -9.73 1.75 -14.59
C GLY A 100 -11.02 0.95 -14.39
N TYR A 101 -11.18 0.28 -13.24
CA TYR A 101 -12.39 -0.51 -12.95
C TYR A 101 -13.34 0.19 -11.99
N LYS A 102 -14.65 0.00 -12.22
CA LYS A 102 -15.71 0.66 -11.45
C LYS A 102 -16.05 -0.01 -10.13
N ILE A 103 -15.77 -1.30 -10.01
CA ILE A 103 -16.01 -2.09 -8.79
C ILE A 103 -14.85 -3.06 -8.53
N THR A 104 -14.73 -3.48 -7.29
CA THR A 104 -13.84 -4.55 -6.86
C THR A 104 -14.49 -5.35 -5.74
N PHE A 105 -14.21 -6.64 -5.70
CA PHE A 105 -14.61 -7.50 -4.59
C PHE A 105 -13.48 -7.52 -3.55
N PHE A 106 -13.81 -7.15 -2.31
CA PHE A 106 -12.93 -7.37 -1.17
C PHE A 106 -13.39 -8.63 -0.45
N VAL A 107 -12.57 -9.68 -0.50
CA VAL A 107 -12.94 -11.01 -0.03
C VAL A 107 -12.09 -11.37 1.17
N VAL A 108 -12.73 -11.63 2.30
CA VAL A 108 -12.07 -12.16 3.50
C VAL A 108 -12.51 -13.59 3.69
N TRP A 109 -11.55 -14.50 3.83
CA TRP A 109 -11.83 -15.92 4.02
C TRP A 109 -10.97 -16.50 5.14
N THR A 110 -11.50 -17.54 5.79
CA THR A 110 -10.82 -18.36 6.79
C THR A 110 -11.06 -19.84 6.45
N CYS A 111 -10.42 -20.76 7.18
CA CYS A 111 -10.64 -22.19 6.96
C CYS A 111 -12.01 -22.68 7.46
N LYS A 112 -12.83 -21.81 8.07
CA LYS A 112 -14.17 -22.14 8.57
C LYS A 112 -15.24 -21.17 8.07
N GLY A 113 -16.45 -21.67 7.86
CA GLY A 113 -17.60 -20.85 7.50
C GLY A 113 -17.55 -20.36 6.05
N LYS A 114 -18.37 -19.34 5.75
CA LYS A 114 -18.46 -18.72 4.43
C LYS A 114 -17.52 -17.51 4.35
N PRO A 115 -16.94 -17.20 3.18
CA PRO A 115 -16.18 -15.98 3.01
C PRO A 115 -17.08 -14.75 3.14
N HIS A 116 -16.54 -13.69 3.72
CA HIS A 116 -17.14 -12.36 3.68
C HIS A 116 -16.74 -11.67 2.38
N ILE A 117 -17.71 -11.07 1.70
CA ILE A 117 -17.52 -10.38 0.42
C ILE A 117 -18.14 -8.98 0.52
N GLU A 118 -17.31 -7.95 0.43
CA GLU A 118 -17.74 -6.57 0.27
C GLU A 118 -17.54 -6.14 -1.19
N VAL A 119 -18.56 -5.52 -1.79
CA VAL A 119 -18.43 -4.85 -3.09
C VAL A 119 -18.06 -3.39 -2.83
N ILE A 120 -16.86 -3.00 -3.25
CA ILE A 120 -16.38 -1.62 -3.13
C ILE A 120 -16.54 -0.94 -4.49
N VAL A 121 -17.18 0.24 -4.48
CA VAL A 121 -17.46 1.05 -5.67
C VAL A 121 -16.38 2.11 -5.84
N PHE A 122 -16.05 2.41 -7.09
CA PHE A 122 -15.08 3.43 -7.44
C PHE A 122 -15.53 4.81 -6.95
N ASP A 123 -14.59 5.53 -6.37
CA ASP A 123 -14.81 6.85 -5.81
C ASP A 123 -13.85 7.81 -6.50
N ASN A 124 -14.40 8.60 -7.43
CA ASN A 124 -13.61 9.53 -8.25
C ASN A 124 -13.03 10.69 -7.42
N VAL A 125 -13.73 11.10 -6.36
CA VAL A 125 -13.24 12.19 -5.49
C VAL A 125 -12.03 11.68 -4.73
N PHE A 126 -12.17 10.54 -4.05
CA PHE A 126 -11.07 9.90 -3.34
C PHE A 126 -9.88 9.59 -4.26
N TRP A 127 -10.13 9.05 -5.46
CA TRP A 127 -9.05 8.72 -6.39
C TRP A 127 -8.26 9.96 -6.83
N ARG A 128 -8.94 11.07 -7.11
CA ARG A 128 -8.28 12.33 -7.49
C ARG A 128 -7.39 12.85 -6.36
N ASP A 129 -7.86 12.76 -5.12
CA ASP A 129 -7.10 13.21 -3.95
C ASP A 129 -5.87 12.33 -3.69
N ILE A 130 -6.02 11.01 -3.81
CA ILE A 130 -4.87 10.10 -3.73
C ILE A 130 -3.90 10.30 -4.89
N LEU A 131 -4.42 10.49 -6.10
CA LEU A 131 -3.60 10.67 -7.29
C LEU A 131 -2.73 11.94 -7.20
N SER A 132 -3.25 13.04 -6.67
CA SER A 132 -2.46 14.27 -6.47
C SER A 132 -1.31 14.04 -5.49
N ILE A 133 -1.55 13.36 -4.37
CA ILE A 133 -0.52 12.98 -3.40
C ILE A 133 0.54 12.10 -4.06
N LEU A 134 0.13 11.08 -4.82
CA LEU A 134 1.05 10.18 -5.52
C LEU A 134 1.91 10.90 -6.57
N ILE A 135 1.34 11.86 -7.29
CA ILE A 135 2.06 12.69 -8.27
C ILE A 135 3.12 13.53 -7.56
N VAL A 136 2.73 14.19 -6.46
CA VAL A 136 3.65 15.01 -5.65
C VAL A 136 4.78 14.13 -5.13
N PHE A 137 4.48 13.02 -4.46
CA PHE A 137 5.47 12.08 -3.94
C PHE A 137 6.43 11.57 -5.02
N PHE A 138 5.91 11.20 -6.20
CA PHE A 138 6.78 10.74 -7.28
C PHE A 138 7.69 11.85 -7.78
N LYS A 139 7.17 13.05 -8.06
CA LYS A 139 7.95 14.14 -8.65
C LYS A 139 8.91 14.81 -7.66
N SER A 140 8.50 14.97 -6.39
CA SER A 140 9.32 15.64 -5.38
C SER A 140 10.37 14.71 -4.77
N TYR A 141 10.05 13.42 -4.61
CA TYR A 141 10.91 12.47 -3.93
C TYR A 141 11.49 11.43 -4.89
N VAL A 142 10.66 10.52 -5.40
CA VAL A 142 11.14 9.32 -6.13
C VAL A 142 11.96 9.69 -7.37
N GLN A 143 11.45 10.60 -8.20
CA GLN A 143 12.11 11.06 -9.42
C GLN A 143 13.44 11.74 -9.09
N ARG A 144 13.49 12.58 -8.04
CA ARG A 144 14.73 13.27 -7.65
C ARG A 144 15.79 12.28 -7.16
N VAL A 145 15.39 11.28 -6.37
CA VAL A 145 16.30 10.21 -5.92
C VAL A 145 16.83 9.41 -7.10
N LEU A 146 15.95 8.98 -8.03
CA LEU A 146 16.33 8.20 -9.20
C LEU A 146 17.29 8.95 -10.14
N LEU A 147 17.14 10.27 -10.25
CA LEU A 147 18.02 11.13 -11.05
C LEU A 147 19.25 11.62 -10.27
N HIS A 148 19.49 11.11 -9.06
CA HIS A 148 20.58 11.52 -8.18
C HIS A 148 20.59 13.02 -7.82
N PHE A 149 19.43 13.69 -7.92
CA PHE A 149 19.23 15.06 -7.44
C PHE A 149 19.04 15.15 -5.92
N ARG A 150 18.78 14.02 -5.25
CA ARG A 150 18.84 13.91 -3.79
C ARG A 150 19.77 12.75 -3.42
N PRO A 151 20.76 12.96 -2.52
CA PRO A 151 21.62 11.88 -2.07
C PRO A 151 20.83 10.94 -1.15
N ILE A 152 21.06 9.63 -1.29
CA ILE A 152 20.50 8.62 -0.39
C ILE A 152 21.33 8.64 0.88
N CYS A 153 20.73 9.02 2.00
CA CYS A 153 21.37 8.95 3.31
C CYS A 153 21.35 7.51 3.82
N TYR A 154 22.48 7.06 4.38
CA TYR A 154 22.59 5.78 5.04
C TYR A 154 22.76 5.99 6.54
N CYS A 155 22.06 5.18 7.34
CA CYS A 155 22.23 5.22 8.78
C CYS A 155 23.65 4.80 9.15
N PHE A 156 24.35 5.63 9.93
CA PHE A 156 25.70 5.34 10.39
C PHE A 156 25.80 4.04 11.22
N PHE A 157 24.73 3.64 11.91
CA PHE A 157 24.74 2.50 12.81
C PHE A 157 24.39 1.16 12.14
N CYS A 158 23.46 1.16 11.18
CA CYS A 158 22.98 -0.07 10.55
C CYS A 158 23.22 -0.14 9.05
N SER A 159 23.78 0.91 8.44
CA SER A 159 24.06 1.02 7.00
C SER A 159 22.84 0.83 6.11
N LYS A 160 21.63 0.96 6.67
CA LYS A 160 20.38 0.92 5.90
C LYS A 160 20.05 2.32 5.38
N PRO A 161 19.40 2.43 4.21
CA PRO A 161 18.94 3.72 3.72
C PRO A 161 17.95 4.33 4.72
N CYS A 162 18.19 5.59 5.09
CA CYS A 162 17.22 6.38 5.83
C CYS A 162 16.17 6.87 4.84
N LEU A 163 14.94 6.34 4.96
CA LEU A 163 13.80 6.80 4.18
C LEU A 163 13.10 7.88 5.01
N GLU A 164 13.19 9.13 4.57
CA GLU A 164 12.50 10.27 5.20
C GLU A 164 10.97 10.04 5.11
N PRO A 165 10.24 10.05 6.24
CA PRO A 165 8.79 9.96 6.22
C PRO A 165 8.10 11.21 5.66
N GLU A 166 8.62 12.43 5.82
CA GLU A 166 8.03 13.65 5.27
C GLU A 166 8.96 14.81 5.59
N GLU A 167 9.54 15.47 4.59
CA GLU A 167 10.04 16.85 4.72
C GLU A 167 10.17 17.47 3.33
N PHE A 168 9.25 18.40 3.09
CA PHE A 168 9.15 19.18 1.87
C PHE A 168 10.12 20.35 1.96
N ASP A 169 11.29 20.23 1.36
CA ASP A 169 12.24 21.33 1.07
C ASP A 169 12.29 22.41 2.19
N ASP A 170 12.34 22.00 3.46
CA ASP A 170 12.56 22.93 4.57
C ASP A 170 14.08 23.04 4.78
N GLU A 171 14.65 24.20 4.42
CA GLU A 171 16.08 24.45 4.55
C GLU A 171 16.54 24.48 6.03
N GLU A 172 15.60 24.54 6.98
CA GLU A 172 15.90 24.60 8.40
C GLU A 172 16.07 23.20 9.05
N GLU A 173 15.44 22.14 8.52
CA GLU A 173 15.55 20.79 9.09
C GLU A 173 16.78 20.05 8.58
N ASN A 174 17.79 19.94 9.46
CA ASN A 174 19.08 19.32 9.17
C ASN A 174 19.22 17.94 9.79
N SER A 175 18.14 17.18 9.95
CA SER A 175 18.16 15.87 10.63
C SER A 175 17.40 14.80 9.85
N VAL A 176 17.83 13.54 10.00
CA VAL A 176 17.25 12.38 9.32
C VAL A 176 17.05 11.26 10.32
N GLN A 177 15.86 10.66 10.31
CA GLN A 177 15.56 9.50 11.14
C GLN A 177 15.86 8.18 10.41
N CYS A 178 16.60 7.29 11.06
CA CYS A 178 16.71 5.90 10.62
C CYS A 178 15.50 5.10 11.10
N GLN A 179 14.62 4.68 10.19
CA GLN A 179 13.45 3.85 10.52
C GLN A 179 13.79 2.49 11.16
N SER A 180 14.99 1.95 10.90
CA SER A 180 15.42 0.68 11.49
C SER A 180 15.99 0.81 12.90
N CYS A 181 16.54 1.97 13.25
CA CYS A 181 17.17 2.21 14.55
C CYS A 181 16.35 3.18 15.42
N SER A 182 15.34 3.84 14.86
CA SER A 182 14.58 4.93 15.48
C SER A 182 15.47 6.06 16.01
N LEU A 183 16.61 6.30 15.35
CA LEU A 183 17.61 7.32 15.72
C LEU A 183 17.56 8.49 14.73
N TRP A 184 17.60 9.70 15.27
CA TRP A 184 17.76 10.94 14.51
C TRP A 184 19.24 11.31 14.41
N CYS A 185 19.70 11.62 13.20
CA CYS A 185 21.08 11.99 12.90
C CYS A 185 21.10 13.28 12.10
N HIS A 186 22.06 14.19 12.32
CA HIS A 186 22.17 15.36 11.44
C HIS A 186 22.65 14.99 10.04
N TRP A 187 22.20 15.73 9.02
CA TRP A 187 22.59 15.57 7.62
C TRP A 187 24.12 15.54 7.45
N ALA A 188 24.80 16.55 8.02
CA ALA A 188 26.26 16.66 8.01
C ALA A 188 26.99 15.48 8.68
N CYS A 189 26.34 14.78 9.61
CA CYS A 189 26.91 13.64 10.33
C CYS A 189 26.70 12.29 9.63
N THR A 190 25.81 12.21 8.63
CA THR A 190 25.50 10.96 7.89
C THR A 190 26.38 10.73 6.66
N GLY A 191 27.37 11.59 6.41
CA GLY A 191 28.39 11.38 5.38
C GLY A 191 28.10 12.03 4.03
N SER A 192 27.07 12.88 3.93
CA SER A 192 26.95 13.81 2.80
C SER A 192 27.63 15.13 3.15
N ALA A 193 28.96 15.14 3.16
CA ALA A 193 29.72 16.39 3.08
C ALA A 193 30.30 16.47 1.67
N VAL A 194 29.67 17.29 0.83
CA VAL A 194 30.46 18.13 -0.07
C VAL A 194 31.42 18.88 0.85
N ASN A 195 32.71 18.49 0.78
CA ASN A 195 33.86 19.04 1.49
C ASN A 195 33.57 20.16 2.50
N LEU A 196 33.83 19.91 3.79
CA LEU A 196 34.42 20.89 4.70
C LEU A 196 34.95 20.17 5.95
N HIS A 197 36.27 20.22 6.08
CA HIS A 197 37.08 20.14 7.31
C HIS A 197 36.50 19.40 8.52
N ALA A 198 37.06 18.23 8.80
CA ALA A 198 37.41 17.72 10.12
C ALA A 198 36.63 18.30 11.32
N VAL A 199 35.33 17.97 11.42
CA VAL A 199 34.62 18.13 12.69
C VAL A 199 34.88 16.87 13.51
N SER A 200 35.52 17.10 14.65
CA SER A 200 35.92 16.11 15.65
C SER A 200 34.84 15.07 15.93
N ARG A 201 35.28 13.81 15.99
CA ARG A 201 34.52 12.62 16.39
C ARG A 201 33.86 12.81 17.76
N GLN A 202 32.64 13.32 17.83
CA GLN A 202 31.83 13.22 19.05
C GLN A 202 30.33 13.34 18.76
N LYS A 203 29.65 12.19 18.85
CA LYS A 203 28.24 11.98 19.22
C LYS A 203 27.31 13.20 19.08
N CYS A 204 26.83 13.48 17.87
CA CYS A 204 25.55 14.19 17.70
C CYS A 204 24.42 13.15 17.62
N LEU A 205 24.14 12.51 18.76
CA LEU A 205 22.86 11.84 19.00
C LEU A 205 21.97 12.92 19.62
N VAL A 206 20.92 13.36 18.93
CA VAL A 206 19.86 14.09 19.62
C VAL A 206 19.22 13.06 20.55
N GLN A 207 19.47 13.20 21.85
CA GLN A 207 18.80 12.41 22.87
C GLN A 207 17.29 12.59 22.68
N GLN A 208 16.60 11.47 22.57
CA GLN A 208 15.14 11.39 22.58
C GLN A 208 14.59 12.23 23.74
N MET A 209 13.68 13.15 23.43
CA MET A 209 12.61 13.54 24.34
C MET A 209 11.42 12.63 24.08
#